data_AF-A0A139P7Z0-F1
#
_entry.id   AF-A0A139P7Z0-F1
#
_cell.length_a   1.000
_cell.length_b   1.000
_cell.length_c   1.000
_cell.angle_alpha   90.00
_cell.angle_beta   90.00
_cell.angle_gamma   90.00
#
_symmetry.space_group_name_H-M   'P 1'
#
loop_
_entity.id
_entity.type
_entity.pdbx_description
1 polymer ?
#
loop_
_entity_poly.entity_id
_entity_poly.type
_entity_poly.pdbx_seq_one_letter_code
_entity_poly.pdbx_strand_id
1 'polypeptide(L)'
;MSNQIINQAFNQGIGAYVNCLNNLRIQDLHNAMKIIEDEARRVILNKDNASKILNYTRDNIEDVILKKRGGDYGGHGFIAEFAEAGIVNARRAIEGLNPIVKVLNDNGPADLLIGRNTIQMKFYGNLRDELAQSFHYSSKMKMMFPKDHVQVFEKIMAGAKEVELNGKRLSIKQITDIRQMINDITESKGLTSYKYWMKSSALDYKDAQKNSIHSLIDSEEKNIRKTVRLKQQELNKKRLVAQKHALPNLKEANKLARNAAFLQSGLALM
;
A
#
# COMPACT_ATOMS: atom_id res chain seq x y z
N MET A 1 71.68 2.42 -11.01
CA MET A 1 70.86 3.25 -10.10
C MET A 1 69.56 3.75 -10.74
N SER A 2 69.58 4.26 -11.99
CA SER A 2 68.38 4.81 -12.68
C SER A 2 67.18 3.84 -12.77
N ASN A 3 67.38 2.60 -13.26
CA ASN A 3 66.29 1.63 -13.46
C ASN A 3 65.58 1.18 -12.17
N GLN A 4 66.29 1.15 -11.03
CA GLN A 4 65.67 0.81 -9.73
C GLN A 4 64.74 1.92 -9.25
N ILE A 5 65.14 3.18 -9.41
CA ILE A 5 64.33 4.35 -9.03
C ILE A 5 63.08 4.44 -9.91
N ILE A 6 63.22 4.21 -11.23
CA ILE A 6 62.11 4.20 -12.18
C ILE A 6 61.09 3.08 -11.86
N ASN A 7 61.56 1.86 -11.62
CA ASN A 7 60.69 0.74 -11.23
C ASN A 7 59.98 0.98 -9.89
N GLN A 8 60.66 1.62 -8.94
CA GLN A 8 60.06 1.96 -7.64
C GLN A 8 58.96 3.02 -7.79
N ALA A 9 59.19 4.08 -8.55
CA ALA A 9 58.18 5.10 -8.84
C ALA A 9 56.96 4.53 -9.59
N PHE A 10 57.19 3.62 -10.54
CA PHE A 10 56.14 2.93 -11.27
C PHE A 10 55.25 2.06 -10.35
N ASN A 11 55.87 1.23 -9.51
CA ASN A 11 55.15 0.39 -8.56
C ASN A 11 54.36 1.22 -7.54
N GLN A 12 54.92 2.35 -7.09
CA GLN A 12 54.22 3.31 -6.22
C GLN A 12 53.02 3.93 -6.94
N GLY A 13 53.12 4.27 -8.23
CA GLY A 13 52.02 4.78 -9.03
C GLY A 13 50.87 3.79 -9.19
N ILE A 14 51.17 2.51 -9.48
CA ILE A 14 50.17 1.44 -9.53
C ILE A 14 49.51 1.25 -8.15
N GLY A 15 50.32 1.23 -7.09
CA GLY A 15 49.83 1.12 -5.72
C GLY A 15 48.88 2.27 -5.35
N ALA A 16 49.24 3.51 -5.70
CA ALA A 16 48.40 4.69 -5.48
C ALA A 16 47.08 4.62 -6.27
N TYR A 17 47.12 4.13 -7.52
CA TYR A 17 45.92 3.95 -8.34
C TYR A 17 44.99 2.87 -7.78
N VAL A 18 45.53 1.72 -7.34
CA VAL A 18 44.76 0.66 -6.68
C VAL A 18 44.14 1.17 -5.38
N ASN A 19 44.90 1.93 -4.58
CA ASN A 19 44.39 2.56 -3.36
C ASN A 19 43.26 3.54 -3.65
N CYS A 20 43.39 4.36 -4.70
CA CYS A 20 42.32 5.26 -5.15
C CYS A 20 41.04 4.49 -5.52
N LEU A 21 41.15 3.41 -6.32
CA LEU A 21 40.01 2.56 -6.68
C LEU A 21 39.36 1.92 -5.46
N ASN A 22 40.15 1.43 -4.50
CA ASN A 22 39.63 0.87 -3.26
C ASN A 22 38.90 1.91 -2.41
N ASN A 23 39.44 3.14 -2.33
CA ASN A 23 38.78 4.23 -1.61
C ASN A 23 37.43 4.59 -2.24
N LEU A 24 37.33 4.64 -3.56
CA LEU A 24 36.06 4.86 -4.26
C LEU A 24 35.04 3.76 -3.96
N ARG A 25 35.45 2.48 -4.01
CA ARG A 25 34.56 1.36 -3.66
C ARG A 25 34.05 1.43 -2.21
N ILE A 26 34.90 1.82 -1.27
CA ILE A 26 34.51 1.99 0.14
C ILE A 26 33.51 3.15 0.27
N GLN A 27 33.75 4.26 -0.42
CA GLN A 27 32.82 5.41 -0.42
C GLN A 27 31.46 5.03 -1.02
N ASP A 28 31.45 4.35 -2.16
CA ASP A 28 30.22 3.89 -2.81
C ASP A 28 29.46 2.89 -1.93
N LEU A 29 30.16 1.95 -1.31
CA LEU A 29 29.58 1.02 -0.35
C LEU A 29 28.97 1.77 0.84
N HIS A 30 29.70 2.73 1.40
CA HIS A 30 29.22 3.53 2.53
C HIS A 30 27.93 4.29 2.18
N ASN A 31 27.90 4.93 1.01
CA ASN A 31 26.73 5.64 0.51
C ASN A 31 25.54 4.69 0.30
N ALA A 32 25.77 3.52 -0.30
CA ALA A 32 24.74 2.51 -0.50
C ALA A 32 24.20 1.95 0.83
N MET A 33 25.09 1.65 1.79
CA MET A 33 24.70 1.18 3.13
C MET A 33 23.85 2.21 3.85
N LYS A 34 24.24 3.49 3.82
CA LYS A 34 23.49 4.58 4.44
C LYS A 34 22.06 4.69 3.89
N ILE A 35 21.90 4.64 2.56
CA ILE A 35 20.58 4.65 1.91
C ILE A 35 19.73 3.45 2.37
N ILE A 36 20.33 2.26 2.42
CA ILE A 36 19.63 1.04 2.84
C ILE A 36 19.25 1.09 4.33
N GLU A 37 20.10 1.66 5.19
CA GLU A 37 19.80 1.87 6.60
C GLU A 37 18.68 2.90 6.80
N ASP A 38 18.67 3.99 6.03
CA ASP A 38 17.57 4.95 6.02
C ASP A 38 16.25 4.31 5.60
N GLU A 39 16.27 3.48 4.54
CA GLU A 39 15.11 2.73 4.09
C GLU A 39 14.63 1.74 5.16
N ALA A 40 15.55 1.04 5.83
CA ALA A 40 15.24 0.13 6.93
C ALA A 40 14.58 0.84 8.12
N ARG A 41 15.08 2.01 8.50
CA ARG A 41 14.48 2.86 9.55
C ARG A 41 13.06 3.27 9.17
N ARG A 42 12.83 3.66 7.91
CA ARG A 42 11.50 4.00 7.41
C ARG A 42 10.53 2.82 7.46
N VAL A 43 10.98 1.61 7.11
CA VAL A 43 10.13 0.40 7.21
C VAL A 43 9.63 0.18 8.64
N ILE A 44 10.51 0.36 9.64
CA ILE A 44 10.14 0.23 11.06
C ILE A 44 9.17 1.34 11.47
N LEU A 45 9.48 2.60 11.15
CA LEU A 45 8.61 3.74 11.47
C LEU A 45 7.21 3.59 10.84
N ASN A 46 7.16 3.16 9.57
CA ASN A 46 5.91 2.93 8.84
C ASN A 46 5.07 1.82 9.47
N LYS A 47 5.70 0.74 9.92
CA LYS A 47 5.05 -0.32 10.69
C LYS A 47 4.44 0.24 11.97
N ASP A 48 5.21 0.98 12.75
CA ASP A 48 4.75 1.52 14.04
C ASP A 48 3.58 2.48 13.85
N ASN A 49 3.62 3.32 12.81
CA ASN A 49 2.50 4.19 12.44
C ASN A 49 1.25 3.39 12.04
N ALA A 50 1.41 2.35 11.21
CA ALA A 50 0.29 1.49 10.82
C ALA A 50 -0.34 0.77 12.03
N SER A 51 0.49 0.25 12.95
CA SER A 51 0.03 -0.37 14.19
C SER A 51 -0.70 0.62 15.11
N LYS A 52 -0.20 1.86 15.25
CA LYS A 52 -0.90 2.91 16.02
C LYS A 52 -2.28 3.21 15.45
N ILE A 53 -2.41 3.29 14.12
CA ILE A 53 -3.69 3.52 13.45
C ILE A 53 -4.65 2.36 13.74
N LEU A 54 -4.22 1.10 13.61
CA LEU A 54 -5.08 -0.04 13.88
C LEU A 54 -5.51 -0.14 15.35
N ASN A 55 -4.62 0.20 16.29
CA ASN A 55 -4.98 0.24 17.71
C ASN A 55 -6.02 1.32 18.00
N TYR A 56 -5.82 2.53 17.48
CA TYR A 56 -6.81 3.60 17.59
C TYR A 56 -8.16 3.21 16.97
N THR A 57 -8.15 2.52 15.83
CA THR A 57 -9.37 2.00 15.22
C THR A 57 -10.05 0.95 16.10
N ARG A 58 -9.29 0.04 16.71
CA ARG A 58 -9.82 -0.96 17.64
C ARG A 58 -10.51 -0.28 18.83
N ASP A 59 -9.90 0.74 19.41
CA ASP A 59 -10.46 1.48 20.55
C ASP A 59 -11.78 2.19 20.18
N ASN A 60 -11.85 2.82 19.00
CA ASN A 60 -13.09 3.47 18.55
C ASN A 60 -14.22 2.48 18.23
N ILE A 61 -13.88 1.32 17.66
CA ILE A 61 -14.86 0.28 17.38
C ILE A 61 -15.39 -0.32 18.70
N GLU A 62 -14.51 -0.52 19.68
CA GLU A 62 -14.92 -0.96 21.01
C GLU A 62 -15.86 0.06 21.66
N ASP A 63 -15.58 1.36 21.53
CA ASP A 63 -16.46 2.43 22.01
C ASP A 63 -17.86 2.37 21.38
N VAL A 64 -17.93 2.13 20.06
CA VAL A 64 -19.19 1.94 19.33
C VAL A 64 -19.99 0.75 19.88
N ILE A 65 -19.31 -0.38 20.11
CA ILE A 65 -19.93 -1.62 20.60
C ILE A 65 -20.42 -1.44 22.04
N LEU A 66 -19.57 -0.93 22.93
CA LEU A 66 -19.87 -0.74 24.35
C LEU A 66 -21.01 0.26 24.58
N LYS A 67 -21.00 1.38 23.85
CA LYS A 67 -22.06 2.40 23.94
C LYS A 67 -23.32 2.04 23.17
N LYS A 68 -23.34 0.89 22.48
CA LYS A 68 -24.44 0.46 21.60
C LYS A 68 -24.85 1.56 20.62
N ARG A 69 -23.88 2.28 20.06
CA ARG A 69 -24.17 3.35 19.09
C ARG A 69 -24.90 2.74 17.89
N GLY A 70 -26.03 3.32 17.51
CA GLY A 70 -26.90 2.78 16.45
C GLY A 70 -27.81 1.63 16.90
N GLY A 71 -27.82 1.26 18.19
CA GLY A 71 -28.67 0.19 18.72
C GLY A 71 -28.35 -1.19 18.13
N ASP A 72 -29.30 -2.12 18.26
CA ASP A 72 -29.10 -3.52 17.87
C ASP A 72 -28.96 -3.73 16.35
N TYR A 73 -29.47 -2.78 15.55
CA TYR A 73 -29.56 -2.90 14.10
C TYR A 73 -28.70 -1.91 13.31
N GLY A 74 -28.13 -0.86 13.93
CA GLY A 74 -27.37 0.18 13.24
C GLY A 74 -25.88 0.25 13.58
N GLY A 75 -25.42 -0.47 14.61
CA GLY A 75 -24.03 -0.39 15.06
C GLY A 75 -23.00 -0.81 14.01
N HIS A 76 -23.34 -1.70 13.09
CA HIS A 76 -22.42 -2.15 12.04
C HIS A 76 -22.06 -1.04 11.03
N GLY A 77 -22.91 -0.03 10.85
CA GLY A 77 -22.58 1.16 10.04
C GLY A 77 -21.42 1.94 10.64
N PHE A 78 -21.52 2.29 11.93
CA PHE A 78 -20.45 2.97 12.65
C PHE A 78 -19.16 2.13 12.72
N ILE A 79 -19.28 0.81 12.93
CA ILE A 79 -18.13 -0.10 12.89
C ILE A 79 -17.45 -0.03 11.52
N ALA A 80 -18.22 -0.08 10.43
CA ALA A 80 -17.70 0.02 9.07
C ALA A 80 -16.96 1.35 8.82
N GLU A 81 -17.47 2.48 9.32
CA GLU A 81 -16.83 3.80 9.16
C GLU A 81 -15.43 3.83 9.79
N PHE A 82 -15.31 3.43 11.06
CA PHE A 82 -14.02 3.40 11.75
C PHE A 82 -13.08 2.37 11.16
N ALA A 83 -13.61 1.21 10.76
CA ALA A 83 -12.83 0.14 10.15
C ALA A 83 -12.29 0.54 8.76
N GLU A 84 -13.12 1.16 7.91
CA GLU A 84 -12.70 1.69 6.60
C GLU A 84 -11.55 2.67 6.77
N ALA A 85 -11.72 3.66 7.65
CA ALA A 85 -10.70 4.67 7.92
C ALA A 85 -9.41 4.05 8.45
N GLY A 86 -9.51 3.15 9.42
CA GLY A 86 -8.39 2.47 10.03
C GLY A 86 -7.58 1.63 9.04
N ILE A 87 -8.27 0.76 8.31
CA ILE A 87 -7.64 -0.20 7.40
C ILE A 87 -6.99 0.53 6.23
N VAL A 88 -7.70 1.46 5.59
CA VAL A 88 -7.14 2.21 4.46
C VAL A 88 -5.94 3.04 4.90
N ASN A 89 -6.02 3.73 6.04
CA ASN A 89 -4.91 4.55 6.52
C ASN A 89 -3.73 3.71 7.02
N ALA A 90 -3.95 2.54 7.64
CA ALA A 90 -2.87 1.64 8.05
C ALA A 90 -2.13 1.06 6.82
N ARG A 91 -2.88 0.65 5.79
CA ARG A 91 -2.30 0.22 4.50
C ARG A 91 -1.54 1.33 3.78
N ARG A 92 -1.90 2.60 4.00
CA ARG A 92 -1.14 3.75 3.49
C ARG A 92 0.11 4.02 4.32
N ALA A 93 0.00 3.93 5.64
CA ALA A 93 1.12 4.16 6.55
C ALA A 93 2.26 3.16 6.31
N ILE A 94 1.97 1.89 6.00
CA ILE A 94 3.02 0.90 5.67
C ILE A 94 3.80 1.26 4.38
N GLU A 95 3.19 2.03 3.48
CA GLU A 95 3.82 2.59 2.28
C GLU A 95 4.44 3.98 2.52
N GLY A 96 4.44 4.48 3.76
CA GLY A 96 4.98 5.80 4.11
C GLY A 96 4.11 6.96 3.63
N LEU A 97 2.83 6.70 3.35
CA LEU A 97 1.88 7.69 2.89
C LEU A 97 1.05 8.24 4.05
N ASN A 98 0.71 9.52 3.97
CA ASN A 98 -0.17 10.18 4.94
C ASN A 98 -1.59 9.58 4.90
N PRO A 99 -2.30 9.57 6.05
CA PRO A 99 -3.73 9.25 6.12
C PRO A 99 -4.53 10.08 5.11
N ILE A 100 -5.56 9.47 4.53
CA ILE A 100 -6.44 10.11 3.54
C ILE A 100 -7.92 10.00 3.92
N VAL A 101 -8.28 9.02 4.76
CA VAL A 101 -9.65 8.82 5.22
C VAL A 101 -9.80 9.41 6.60
N LYS A 102 -10.83 10.23 6.79
CA LYS A 102 -11.22 10.77 8.09
C LYS A 102 -12.68 10.42 8.36
N VAL A 103 -12.96 9.86 9.52
CA VAL A 103 -14.34 9.70 10.01
C VAL A 103 -14.87 11.08 10.41
N LEU A 104 -16.01 11.46 9.85
CA LEU A 104 -16.76 12.66 10.17
C LEU A 104 -17.83 12.27 11.19
N ASN A 105 -17.47 12.32 12.47
CA ASN A 105 -18.40 12.06 13.57
C ASN A 105 -19.13 13.36 13.96
N ASP A 106 -19.74 14.01 12.97
CA ASP A 106 -20.61 15.16 13.15
C ASP A 106 -22.07 14.78 12.86
N ASN A 107 -23.02 15.68 13.12
CA ASN A 107 -24.43 15.44 12.82
C ASN A 107 -24.77 15.66 11.32
N GLY A 108 -23.75 15.72 10.47
CA GLY A 108 -23.88 15.91 9.03
C GLY A 108 -24.21 14.62 8.28
N PRO A 109 -24.56 14.74 6.99
CA PRO A 109 -24.93 13.62 6.14
C PRO A 109 -23.73 12.89 5.52
N ALA A 110 -22.52 13.09 6.02
CA ALA A 110 -21.31 12.46 5.48
C ALA A 110 -20.63 11.72 6.60
N ASP A 111 -20.33 10.44 6.38
CA ASP A 111 -19.67 9.63 7.41
C ASP A 111 -18.16 9.71 7.27
N LEU A 112 -17.64 9.85 6.04
CA LEU A 112 -16.21 9.94 5.77
C LEU A 112 -15.86 11.13 4.89
N LEU A 113 -14.66 11.67 5.10
CA LEU A 113 -13.93 12.49 4.14
C LEU A 113 -12.77 11.67 3.60
N ILE A 114 -12.78 11.35 2.31
CA ILE A 114 -11.66 10.70 1.62
C ILE A 114 -11.01 11.71 0.67
N GLY A 115 -9.87 12.24 1.10
CA GLY A 115 -9.20 13.34 0.41
C GLY A 115 -10.08 14.59 0.41
N ARG A 116 -10.70 14.88 -0.74
CA ARG A 116 -11.65 16.01 -0.90
C ARG A 116 -13.10 15.57 -1.10
N ASN A 117 -13.37 14.27 -1.14
CA ASN A 117 -14.70 13.74 -1.39
C ASN A 117 -15.38 13.40 -0.07
N THR A 118 -16.58 13.94 0.13
CA THR A 118 -17.48 13.48 1.19
C THR A 118 -18.13 12.17 0.75
N ILE A 119 -18.21 11.23 1.67
CA ILE A 119 -18.76 9.90 1.44
C ILE A 119 -19.79 9.60 2.51
N GLN A 120 -20.94 9.09 2.07
CA GLN A 120 -21.89 8.40 2.91
C GLN A 120 -21.73 6.90 2.67
N MET A 121 -21.42 6.16 3.73
CA MET A 121 -21.43 4.71 3.77
C MET A 121 -22.84 4.21 4.03
N LYS A 122 -23.21 3.11 3.37
CA LYS A 122 -24.39 2.32 3.70
C LYS A 122 -23.96 0.87 3.70
N PHE A 123 -24.15 0.20 4.83
CA PHE A 123 -23.84 -1.21 5.04
C PHE A 123 -25.15 -1.90 5.40
N TYR A 124 -25.97 -2.27 4.40
CA TYR A 124 -27.26 -2.91 4.63
C TYR A 124 -27.20 -4.35 4.13
N GLY A 125 -27.79 -5.30 4.86
CA GLY A 125 -27.78 -6.70 4.45
C GLY A 125 -28.57 -6.99 3.15
N ASN A 126 -29.39 -6.03 2.70
CA ASN A 126 -30.16 -6.13 1.46
C ASN A 126 -29.63 -5.14 0.42
N LEU A 127 -29.19 -5.68 -0.73
CA LEU A 127 -28.64 -4.93 -1.86
C LEU A 127 -29.55 -3.81 -2.37
N ARG A 128 -30.87 -4.05 -2.43
CA ARG A 128 -31.84 -3.07 -2.96
C ARG A 128 -32.07 -1.94 -1.98
N ASP A 129 -32.24 -2.26 -0.71
CA ASP A 129 -32.48 -1.27 0.34
C ASP A 129 -31.25 -0.36 0.51
N GLU A 130 -30.06 -0.94 0.37
CA GLU A 130 -28.79 -0.23 0.35
C GLU A 130 -28.70 0.78 -0.80
N LEU A 131 -29.00 0.34 -2.03
CA LEU A 131 -28.98 1.19 -3.22
C LEU A 131 -30.03 2.30 -3.12
N ALA A 132 -31.23 2.00 -2.62
CA ALA A 132 -32.33 2.95 -2.51
C ALA A 132 -31.94 4.19 -1.68
N GLN A 133 -31.06 4.04 -0.68
CA GLN A 133 -30.56 5.17 0.10
C GLN A 133 -29.87 6.23 -0.77
N SER A 134 -29.28 5.84 -1.89
CA SER A 134 -28.54 6.73 -2.79
C SER A 134 -29.38 7.83 -3.40
N PHE A 135 -30.70 7.65 -3.52
CA PHE A 135 -31.62 8.68 -4.03
C PHE A 135 -31.72 9.89 -3.11
N HIS A 136 -31.42 9.75 -1.82
CA HIS A 136 -31.52 10.83 -0.84
C HIS A 136 -30.31 11.77 -0.83
N TYR A 137 -29.25 11.44 -1.58
CA TYR A 137 -27.99 12.20 -1.56
C TYR A 137 -27.69 12.82 -2.92
N SER A 138 -27.10 14.02 -2.91
CA SER A 138 -26.71 14.71 -4.14
C SER A 138 -25.62 13.97 -4.92
N SER A 139 -25.39 14.35 -6.19
CA SER A 139 -24.31 13.81 -7.04
C SER A 139 -22.90 14.14 -6.55
N LYS A 140 -22.77 15.17 -5.70
CA LYS A 140 -21.51 15.58 -5.06
C LYS A 140 -21.11 14.60 -3.95
N MET A 141 -22.08 14.05 -3.23
CA MET A 141 -21.85 13.02 -2.22
C MET A 141 -21.61 11.67 -2.88
N LYS A 142 -20.52 11.00 -2.51
CA LYS A 142 -20.26 9.63 -2.98
C LYS A 142 -20.89 8.63 -2.02
N MET A 143 -21.39 7.55 -2.57
CA MET A 143 -21.93 6.44 -1.78
C MET A 143 -20.87 5.35 -1.72
N MET A 144 -20.65 4.80 -0.54
CA MET A 144 -19.77 3.65 -0.35
C MET A 144 -20.56 2.48 0.21
N PHE A 145 -20.36 1.32 -0.39
CA PHE A 145 -21.04 0.07 -0.05
C PHE A 145 -20.02 -1.03 0.27
N PRO A 146 -20.46 -2.12 0.93
CA PRO A 146 -19.62 -3.28 1.15
C PRO A 146 -19.00 -3.79 -0.15
N LYS A 147 -17.76 -4.25 -0.06
CA LYS A 147 -16.96 -4.67 -1.20
C LYS A 147 -17.61 -5.80 -1.99
N ASP A 148 -18.08 -6.83 -1.30
CA ASP A 148 -18.80 -7.97 -1.86
C ASP A 148 -20.10 -7.56 -2.57
N HIS A 149 -20.81 -6.55 -2.04
CA HIS A 149 -22.00 -6.00 -2.68
C HIS A 149 -21.65 -5.22 -3.95
N VAL A 150 -20.62 -4.38 -3.91
CA VAL A 150 -20.15 -3.65 -5.12
C VAL A 150 -19.70 -4.60 -6.20
N GLN A 151 -19.02 -5.71 -5.86
CA GLN A 151 -18.65 -6.73 -6.83
C GLN A 151 -19.87 -7.38 -7.51
N VAL A 152 -20.96 -7.58 -6.77
CA VAL A 152 -22.24 -8.02 -7.34
C VAL A 152 -22.80 -6.98 -8.30
N PHE A 153 -22.82 -5.71 -7.91
CA PHE A 153 -23.29 -4.61 -8.76
C PHE A 153 -22.47 -4.50 -10.05
N GLU A 154 -21.14 -4.57 -9.95
CA GLU A 154 -20.25 -4.53 -11.11
C GLU A 154 -20.50 -5.70 -12.08
N LYS A 155 -20.68 -6.93 -11.56
CA LYS A 155 -21.04 -8.10 -12.39
C LYS A 155 -22.37 -7.90 -13.11
N ILE A 156 -23.38 -7.41 -12.40
CA ILE A 156 -24.71 -7.12 -12.96
C ILE A 156 -24.60 -6.05 -14.07
N MET A 157 -23.86 -4.98 -13.82
CA MET A 157 -23.67 -3.89 -14.78
C MET A 157 -22.80 -4.29 -15.97
N ALA A 158 -21.92 -5.29 -15.82
CA ALA A 158 -21.16 -5.89 -16.91
C ALA A 158 -21.99 -6.85 -17.78
N GLY A 159 -23.26 -7.10 -17.44
CA GLY A 159 -24.16 -7.94 -18.24
C GLY A 159 -24.27 -9.39 -17.77
N ALA A 160 -23.73 -9.75 -16.59
CA ALA A 160 -23.83 -11.11 -16.08
C ALA A 160 -25.29 -11.55 -15.92
N LYS A 161 -25.60 -12.78 -16.37
CA LYS A 161 -26.92 -13.42 -16.24
C LYS A 161 -27.02 -14.32 -15.00
N GLU A 162 -25.88 -14.68 -14.43
CA GLU A 162 -25.78 -15.49 -13.21
C GLU A 162 -24.85 -14.75 -12.24
N VAL A 163 -25.38 -14.42 -11.07
CA VAL A 163 -24.63 -13.73 -10.03
C VAL A 163 -24.98 -14.38 -8.69
N GLU A 164 -23.97 -14.62 -7.87
CA GLU A 164 -24.10 -15.24 -6.56
C GLU A 164 -23.61 -14.27 -5.49
N LEU A 165 -24.30 -14.24 -4.35
CA LEU A 165 -23.88 -13.57 -3.13
C LEU A 165 -24.08 -14.53 -1.96
N ASN A 166 -23.03 -14.76 -1.16
CA ASN A 166 -23.07 -15.61 0.04
C ASN A 166 -23.64 -17.02 -0.21
N GLY A 167 -23.22 -17.70 -1.28
CA GLY A 167 -23.69 -19.05 -1.60
C GLY A 167 -25.07 -19.11 -2.25
N LYS A 168 -25.72 -17.95 -2.49
CA LYS A 168 -27.07 -17.87 -3.04
C LYS A 168 -27.08 -17.17 -4.39
N ARG A 169 -27.57 -17.88 -5.41
CA ARG A 169 -27.79 -17.32 -6.75
C ARG A 169 -28.94 -16.32 -6.73
N LEU A 170 -28.71 -15.14 -7.28
CA LEU A 170 -29.75 -14.14 -7.50
C LEU A 170 -30.68 -14.59 -8.63
N SER A 171 -31.97 -14.36 -8.46
CA SER A 171 -32.96 -14.55 -9.53
C SER A 171 -32.76 -13.53 -10.65
N ILE A 172 -33.23 -13.87 -11.86
CA ILE A 172 -33.19 -12.97 -13.03
C ILE A 172 -33.89 -11.65 -12.71
N LYS A 173 -35.02 -11.70 -11.99
CA LYS A 173 -35.75 -10.50 -11.55
C LYS A 173 -34.88 -9.60 -10.66
N GLN A 174 -34.21 -10.16 -9.66
CA GLN A 174 -33.31 -9.37 -8.80
C GLN A 174 -32.17 -8.72 -9.59
N ILE A 175 -31.56 -9.45 -10.52
CA ILE A 175 -30.49 -8.91 -11.38
C ILE A 175 -31.01 -7.74 -12.22
N THR A 176 -32.17 -7.88 -12.85
CA THR A 176 -32.80 -6.83 -13.66
C THR A 176 -33.18 -5.61 -12.80
N ASP A 177 -33.81 -5.84 -11.64
CA ASP A 177 -34.24 -4.77 -10.74
C ASP A 177 -33.03 -3.96 -10.21
N ILE A 178 -31.94 -4.64 -9.82
CA ILE A 178 -30.70 -3.99 -9.37
C ILE A 178 -30.08 -3.18 -10.51
N ARG A 179 -30.01 -3.74 -11.72
CA ARG A 179 -29.47 -3.04 -12.89
C ARG A 179 -30.27 -1.77 -13.16
N GLN A 180 -31.60 -1.86 -13.16
CA GLN A 180 -32.47 -0.72 -13.38
C GLN A 180 -32.26 0.34 -12.29
N MET A 181 -32.24 -0.05 -11.02
CA MET A 181 -32.03 0.87 -9.91
C MET A 181 -30.70 1.62 -9.99
N ILE A 182 -29.60 0.94 -10.36
CA ILE A 182 -28.30 1.60 -10.54
C ILE A 182 -28.37 2.63 -11.67
N ASN A 183 -29.05 2.30 -12.78
CA ASN A 183 -29.25 3.24 -13.89
C ASN A 183 -30.08 4.44 -13.46
N ASP A 184 -31.21 4.22 -12.78
CA ASP A 184 -32.11 5.28 -12.30
C ASP A 184 -31.39 6.21 -11.31
N ILE A 185 -30.61 5.67 -10.38
CA ILE A 185 -29.80 6.47 -9.46
C ILE A 185 -28.77 7.30 -10.23
N THR A 186 -28.12 6.69 -11.23
CA THR A 186 -27.09 7.36 -12.04
C THR A 186 -27.69 8.52 -12.84
N GLU A 187 -28.85 8.30 -13.46
CA GLU A 187 -29.59 9.31 -14.21
C GLU A 187 -30.12 10.43 -13.30
N SER A 188 -30.72 10.09 -12.15
CA SER A 188 -31.21 11.08 -11.18
C SER A 188 -30.11 12.02 -10.66
N LYS A 189 -28.85 11.56 -10.69
CA LYS A 189 -27.66 12.35 -10.33
C LYS A 189 -27.07 13.15 -11.49
N GLY A 190 -27.65 13.06 -12.69
CA GLY A 190 -27.14 13.68 -13.91
C GLY A 190 -25.80 13.12 -14.37
N LEU A 191 -25.54 11.83 -14.10
CA LEU A 191 -24.27 11.17 -14.42
C LEU A 191 -24.46 10.17 -15.55
N THR A 192 -23.38 9.86 -16.27
CA THR A 192 -23.38 8.86 -17.35
C THR A 192 -22.88 7.49 -16.89
N SER A 193 -22.31 7.40 -15.70
CA SER A 193 -21.76 6.16 -15.16
C SER A 193 -21.90 6.09 -13.65
N TYR A 194 -22.31 4.92 -13.16
CA TYR A 194 -22.41 4.65 -11.74
C TYR A 194 -21.06 4.78 -11.00
N LYS A 195 -19.93 4.58 -11.71
CA LYS A 195 -18.58 4.67 -11.16
C LYS A 195 -18.22 6.05 -10.59
N TYR A 196 -18.94 7.09 -11.02
CA TYR A 196 -18.75 8.45 -10.51
C TYR A 196 -19.33 8.67 -9.12
N TRP A 197 -20.34 7.90 -8.69
CA TRP A 197 -20.98 8.08 -7.39
C TRP A 197 -20.83 6.86 -6.47
N MET A 198 -20.75 5.66 -7.02
CA MET A 198 -20.61 4.41 -6.26
C MET A 198 -19.13 4.08 -5.99
N LYS A 199 -18.83 3.75 -4.73
CA LYS A 199 -17.50 3.35 -4.24
C LYS A 199 -17.59 2.03 -3.50
N SER A 200 -16.52 1.25 -3.63
CA SER A 200 -16.31 0.02 -2.87
C SER A 200 -15.56 0.33 -1.59
N SER A 201 -16.04 -0.21 -0.47
CA SER A 201 -15.32 -0.24 0.80
C SER A 201 -14.14 -1.23 0.74
N ALA A 202 -13.21 -1.13 1.69
CA ALA A 202 -12.23 -2.14 1.99
C ALA A 202 -12.82 -3.40 2.67
N LEU A 203 -14.06 -3.32 3.18
CA LEU A 203 -14.74 -4.34 3.99
C LEU A 203 -15.80 -5.10 3.18
N ASP A 204 -15.93 -6.39 3.42
CA ASP A 204 -17.16 -7.12 3.06
C ASP A 204 -18.25 -6.85 4.11
N TYR A 205 -19.52 -7.07 3.78
CA TYR A 205 -20.64 -6.77 4.70
C TYR A 205 -20.53 -7.52 6.04
N LYS A 206 -20.08 -8.78 5.99
CA LYS A 206 -19.91 -9.65 7.16
C LYS A 206 -18.76 -9.20 8.08
N ASP A 207 -17.82 -8.43 7.55
CA ASP A 207 -16.61 -8.02 8.28
C ASP A 207 -16.91 -6.87 9.24
N ALA A 208 -17.88 -6.01 8.89
CA ALA A 208 -18.34 -4.90 9.72
C ALA A 208 -19.23 -5.33 10.90
N GLN A 209 -19.44 -6.63 11.10
CA GLN A 209 -20.24 -7.15 12.19
C GLN A 209 -19.42 -7.19 13.49
N LYS A 210 -20.08 -6.91 14.63
CA LYS A 210 -19.44 -6.85 15.97
C LYS A 210 -18.58 -8.08 16.30
N ASN A 211 -19.02 -9.27 15.90
CA ASN A 211 -18.32 -10.53 16.19
C ASN A 211 -17.17 -10.81 15.21
N SER A 212 -17.15 -10.13 14.06
CA SER A 212 -16.18 -10.38 12.99
C SER A 212 -15.06 -9.35 12.98
N ILE A 213 -15.36 -8.10 13.35
CA ILE A 213 -14.47 -6.96 13.07
C ILE A 213 -13.10 -7.06 13.75
N HIS A 214 -13.03 -7.57 14.97
CA HIS A 214 -11.75 -7.77 15.65
C HIS A 214 -10.87 -8.76 14.89
N SER A 215 -11.45 -9.85 14.39
CA SER A 215 -10.71 -10.85 13.59
C SER A 215 -10.14 -10.26 12.30
N LEU A 216 -10.86 -9.31 11.69
CA LEU A 216 -10.39 -8.59 10.51
C LEU A 216 -9.21 -7.68 10.86
N ILE A 217 -9.31 -6.88 11.92
CA ILE A 217 -8.22 -5.99 12.36
C ILE A 217 -6.97 -6.80 12.68
N ASP A 218 -7.10 -7.95 13.34
CA ASP A 218 -5.99 -8.84 13.63
C ASP A 218 -5.38 -9.46 12.36
N SER A 219 -6.21 -9.75 11.35
CA SER A 219 -5.75 -10.18 10.03
C SER A 219 -4.95 -9.08 9.33
N GLU A 220 -5.41 -7.83 9.39
CA GLU A 220 -4.69 -6.67 8.85
C GLU A 220 -3.36 -6.45 9.55
N GLU A 221 -3.29 -6.63 10.88
CA GLU A 221 -2.03 -6.56 11.62
C GLU A 221 -1.04 -7.66 11.18
N LYS A 222 -1.53 -8.90 10.99
CA LYS A 222 -0.71 -9.99 10.45
C LYS A 222 -0.21 -9.68 9.04
N ASN A 223 -1.05 -9.08 8.19
CA ASN A 223 -0.67 -8.64 6.86
C ASN A 223 0.41 -7.56 6.90
N ILE A 224 0.31 -6.57 7.78
CA ILE A 224 1.36 -5.55 7.99
C ILE A 224 2.67 -6.22 8.38
N ARG A 225 2.66 -7.14 9.36
CA ARG A 225 3.87 -7.87 9.78
C ARG A 225 4.49 -8.66 8.63
N LYS A 226 3.67 -9.30 7.79
CA LYS A 226 4.12 -10.01 6.59
C LYS A 226 4.78 -9.05 5.59
N THR A 227 4.17 -7.91 5.29
CA THR A 227 4.73 -6.89 4.39
C THR A 227 6.07 -6.36 4.91
N VAL A 228 6.18 -6.06 6.21
CA VAL A 228 7.45 -5.64 6.84
C VAL A 228 8.53 -6.69 6.65
N ARG A 229 8.21 -7.97 6.88
CA ARG A 229 9.16 -9.07 6.69
C ARG A 229 9.67 -9.13 5.24
N LEU A 230 8.78 -8.97 4.26
CA LEU A 230 9.14 -8.95 2.84
C LEU A 230 10.06 -7.76 2.51
N LYS A 231 9.73 -6.56 2.97
CA LYS A 231 10.59 -5.36 2.79
C LYS A 231 11.97 -5.56 3.44
N GLN A 232 12.02 -6.16 4.63
CA GLN A 232 13.29 -6.45 5.29
C GLN A 232 14.15 -7.47 4.51
N GLN A 233 13.53 -8.49 3.92
CA GLN A 233 14.22 -9.45 3.05
C GLN A 233 14.77 -8.78 1.78
N GLU A 234 14.00 -7.88 1.18
CA GLU A 234 14.46 -7.10 0.03
C GLU A 234 15.66 -6.22 0.38
N LEU A 235 15.59 -5.51 1.52
CA LEU A 235 16.71 -4.71 2.03
C LEU A 235 17.96 -5.56 2.26
N ASN A 236 17.82 -6.77 2.83
CA ASN A 236 18.94 -7.69 2.99
C ASN A 236 19.56 -8.11 1.65
N LYS A 237 18.74 -8.34 0.62
CA LYS A 237 19.25 -8.61 -0.74
C LYS A 237 20.01 -7.39 -1.29
N LYS A 238 19.47 -6.18 -1.13
CA LYS A 238 20.15 -4.93 -1.52
C LYS A 238 21.51 -4.79 -0.81
N ARG A 239 21.59 -5.12 0.49
CA ARG A 239 22.87 -5.13 1.24
C ARG A 239 23.90 -6.06 0.63
N LEU A 240 23.51 -7.31 0.36
CA LEU A 240 24.40 -8.31 -0.22
C LEU A 240 24.89 -7.89 -1.61
N VAL A 241 24.01 -7.30 -2.43
CA VAL A 241 24.36 -6.78 -3.75
C VAL A 241 25.37 -5.64 -3.63
N ALA A 242 25.12 -4.64 -2.76
CA ALA A 242 26.03 -3.53 -2.55
C ALA A 242 27.41 -3.99 -2.05
N GLN A 243 27.44 -4.92 -1.08
CA GLN A 243 28.69 -5.52 -0.60
C GLN A 243 29.46 -6.24 -1.71
N LYS A 244 28.76 -7.01 -2.56
CA LYS A 244 29.38 -7.70 -3.69
C LYS A 244 29.94 -6.73 -4.73
N HIS A 245 29.23 -5.63 -5.01
CA HIS A 245 29.70 -4.59 -5.94
C HIS A 245 30.94 -3.85 -5.44
N ALA A 246 31.13 -3.75 -4.13
CA ALA A 246 32.29 -3.11 -3.52
C ALA A 246 33.56 -3.99 -3.53
N LEU A 247 33.46 -5.26 -3.92
CA LEU A 247 34.61 -6.16 -4.00
C LEU A 247 35.42 -5.93 -5.30
N PRO A 248 36.75 -6.12 -5.25
CA PRO A 248 37.56 -6.19 -6.47
C PRO A 248 37.05 -7.27 -7.43
N ASN A 249 37.05 -6.97 -8.73
CA ASN A 249 36.65 -7.93 -9.77
C ASN A 249 37.74 -8.17 -10.82
N LEU A 250 37.67 -9.33 -11.49
CA LEU A 250 38.67 -9.77 -12.46
C LEU A 250 38.76 -8.88 -13.70
N LYS A 251 37.68 -8.18 -14.08
CA LYS A 251 37.70 -7.25 -15.22
C LYS A 251 38.57 -6.03 -14.91
N GLU A 252 38.44 -5.49 -13.71
CA GLU A 252 39.27 -4.38 -13.24
C GLU A 252 40.71 -4.82 -13.01
N ALA A 253 40.94 -6.01 -12.46
CA ALA A 253 42.28 -6.59 -12.34
C ALA A 253 42.96 -6.76 -13.72
N ASN A 254 42.22 -7.24 -14.72
CA ASN A 254 42.74 -7.37 -16.09
C ASN A 254 43.03 -6.00 -16.74
N LYS A 255 42.20 -5.00 -16.49
CA LYS A 255 42.43 -3.62 -16.98
C LYS A 255 43.69 -3.02 -16.35
N LEU A 256 43.86 -3.20 -15.05
CA LEU A 256 45.05 -2.82 -14.30
C LEU A 256 46.30 -3.50 -14.86
N ALA A 257 46.27 -4.83 -15.02
CA ALA A 257 47.38 -5.61 -15.52
C ALA A 257 47.79 -5.21 -16.95
N ARG A 258 46.82 -5.00 -17.85
CA ARG A 258 47.08 -4.53 -19.22
C ARG A 258 47.71 -3.14 -19.25
N ASN A 259 47.17 -2.20 -18.46
CA ASN A 259 47.71 -0.84 -18.39
C ASN A 259 49.13 -0.84 -17.80
N ALA A 260 49.37 -1.64 -16.77
CA ALA A 260 50.69 -1.81 -16.18
C ALA A 260 51.70 -2.40 -17.17
N ALA A 261 51.33 -3.49 -17.88
CA ALA A 261 52.19 -4.11 -18.87
C ALA A 261 52.53 -3.16 -20.04
N PHE A 262 51.55 -2.38 -20.53
CA PHE A 262 51.79 -1.39 -21.58
C PHE A 262 52.76 -0.29 -21.14
N LEU A 263 52.57 0.26 -19.94
CA LEU A 263 53.41 1.32 -19.40
C LEU A 263 54.83 0.83 -19.08
N GLN A 264 54.99 -0.38 -18.54
CA GLN A 264 56.28 -0.98 -18.24
C GLN A 264 57.09 -1.27 -19.50
N SER A 265 56.45 -1.77 -20.57
CA SER A 265 57.11 -1.97 -21.86
C SER A 265 57.55 -0.65 -22.51
N GLY A 266 56.74 0.41 -22.39
CA GLY A 266 57.12 1.75 -22.86
C GLY A 266 58.29 2.37 -22.09
N LEU A 267 58.35 2.13 -20.77
CA LEU A 267 59.47 2.55 -19.92
C LEU A 267 60.76 1.75 -20.16
N ALA A 268 60.66 0.48 -20.56
CA ALA A 268 61.82 -0.36 -20.87
C ALA A 268 62.43 -0.08 -22.26
N LEU A 269 61.72 0.66 -23.11
CA LEU A 269 62.16 1.08 -24.45
C LEU A 269 62.76 2.50 -24.48
N MET A 270 62.79 3.20 -23.34
CA MET A 270 63.47 4.50 -23.14
C MET A 270 64.75 4.32 -22.33
#